data_AF-A0A0B8NSN8-F1
#
_entry.id   AF-A0A0B8NSN8-F1
#
_cell.length_a   1.000
_cell.length_b   1.000
_cell.length_c   1.000
_cell.angle_alpha   90.00
_cell.angle_beta   90.00
_cell.angle_gamma   90.00
#
_symmetry.space_group_name_H-M   'P 1'
#
loop_
_entity.id
_entity.type
_entity.pdbx_description
1 polymer ?
#
loop_
_entity_poly.entity_id
_entity_poly.type
_entity_poly.pdbx_seq_one_letter_code
_entity_poly.pdbx_strand_id
1 'polypeptide(L)'
;MAVAIGVAGYLGLNPPGFAAGTVALAFGLAASSIFPALMMGIFSKNINKEGAIAGMIAGIGITLFYVFQHKGILFIADWKYLESWGSNWFLGIEPNAFGAIGALFNFIVAYAVSKVTAETPQEVKDLVEHVRVPVGAGSAQDH
;
A
#
# COMPACT_ATOMS: atom_id res chain seq x y z
N MET A 1 -5.16 -12.97 22.69
CA MET A 1 -4.65 -13.67 21.49
C MET A 1 -5.44 -14.93 21.15
N ALA A 2 -5.58 -15.90 22.05
CA ALA A 2 -6.27 -17.17 21.75
C ALA A 2 -7.72 -17.00 21.24
N VAL A 3 -8.50 -16.08 21.84
CA VAL A 3 -9.86 -15.76 21.39
C VAL A 3 -9.91 -15.23 19.96
N ALA A 4 -9.00 -14.31 19.61
CA ALA A 4 -8.93 -13.75 18.25
C ALA A 4 -8.54 -14.81 17.21
N ILE A 5 -7.61 -15.71 17.55
CA ILE A 5 -7.21 -16.82 16.69
C ILE A 5 -8.38 -17.79 16.49
N GLY A 6 -9.12 -18.11 17.56
CA GLY A 6 -10.30 -18.98 17.47
C GLY A 6 -11.40 -18.39 16.58
N VAL A 7 -11.69 -17.10 16.73
CA VAL A 7 -12.68 -16.40 15.89
C VAL A 7 -12.21 -16.29 14.44
N ALA A 8 -10.95 -15.95 14.20
CA ALA A 8 -10.39 -15.87 12.84
C ALA A 8 -10.37 -17.24 12.14
N GLY A 9 -10.03 -18.32 12.86
CA GLY A 9 -10.10 -19.68 12.35
C GLY A 9 -11.53 -20.09 11.99
N TYR A 10 -12.50 -19.77 12.84
CA TYR A 10 -13.92 -20.04 12.56
C TYR A 10 -14.43 -19.29 11.32
N LEU A 11 -14.16 -17.98 11.23
CA LEU A 11 -14.57 -17.16 10.09
C LEU A 11 -13.82 -17.50 8.80
N GLY A 12 -12.60 -18.03 8.91
CA GLY A 12 -11.84 -18.51 7.77
C GLY A 12 -12.42 -19.80 7.16
N LEU A 13 -13.04 -20.64 8.00
CA LEU A 13 -13.68 -21.89 7.57
C LEU A 13 -15.12 -21.67 7.09
N ASN A 14 -15.87 -20.76 7.72
CA ASN A 14 -17.27 -20.49 7.40
C ASN A 14 -17.53 -18.98 7.37
N PRO A 15 -17.96 -18.39 6.23
CA PRO A 15 -18.23 -18.99 4.91
C PRO A 15 -16.96 -19.18 4.04
N PRO A 16 -16.94 -20.18 3.13
CA PRO A 16 -15.74 -20.67 2.41
C PRO A 16 -15.05 -19.71 1.41
N GLY A 17 -15.40 -18.42 1.39
CA GLY A 17 -14.74 -17.37 0.60
C GLY A 17 -14.28 -16.15 1.41
N PHE A 18 -14.58 -16.12 2.71
CA PHE A 18 -14.28 -14.96 3.57
C PHE A 18 -12.78 -14.76 3.79
N ALA A 19 -12.04 -15.85 4.03
CA ALA A 19 -10.59 -15.80 4.19
C ALA A 19 -9.91 -15.22 2.94
N ALA A 20 -10.24 -15.73 1.75
CA ALA A 20 -9.67 -15.28 0.49
C ALA A 20 -9.94 -13.78 0.25
N GLY A 21 -11.17 -13.31 0.48
CA GLY A 21 -11.52 -11.90 0.34
C GLY A 21 -10.79 -11.00 1.33
N THR A 22 -10.61 -11.44 2.57
CA THR A 22 -9.91 -10.67 3.62
C THR A 22 -8.42 -10.55 3.32
N VAL A 23 -7.80 -11.64 2.88
CA VAL A 23 -6.39 -11.68 2.46
C VAL A 23 -6.17 -10.79 1.24
N ALA A 24 -7.06 -10.85 0.23
CA ALA A 24 -6.96 -10.00 -0.95
C ALA A 24 -7.03 -8.50 -0.60
N LEU A 25 -7.94 -8.10 0.30
CA LEU A 25 -8.01 -6.72 0.78
C LEU A 25 -6.77 -6.30 1.57
N ALA A 26 -6.27 -7.17 2.47
CA ALA A 26 -5.07 -6.89 3.24
C ALA A 26 -3.83 -6.69 2.35
N PHE A 27 -3.63 -7.56 1.36
CA PHE A 27 -2.56 -7.42 0.38
C PHE A 27 -2.77 -6.21 -0.53
N GLY A 28 -3.99 -5.91 -0.94
CA GLY A 28 -4.29 -4.70 -1.72
C GLY A 28 -3.92 -3.42 -0.96
N LEU A 29 -4.25 -3.34 0.33
CA LEU A 29 -3.87 -2.22 1.19
C LEU A 29 -2.36 -2.14 1.39
N ALA A 30 -1.69 -3.26 1.67
CA ALA A 30 -0.23 -3.31 1.79
C ALA A 30 0.46 -2.90 0.48
N ALA A 31 -0.06 -3.36 -0.67
CA ALA A 31 0.43 -3.02 -2.00
C ALA A 31 0.26 -1.53 -2.31
N SER A 32 -0.80 -0.89 -1.84
CA SER A 32 -1.02 0.54 -2.02
C SER A 32 -0.19 1.45 -1.10
N SER A 33 0.43 0.89 -0.05
CA SER A 33 1.01 1.67 1.06
C SER A 33 2.48 1.36 1.30
N ILE A 34 2.74 0.26 2.00
CA ILE A 34 4.07 -0.15 2.46
C ILE A 34 4.95 -0.52 1.27
N PHE A 35 4.43 -1.20 0.26
CA PHE A 35 5.23 -1.63 -0.88
C PHE A 35 5.87 -0.44 -1.65
N PRO A 36 5.11 0.60 -2.06
CA PRO A 36 5.68 1.79 -2.68
C PRO A 36 6.68 2.50 -1.78
N ALA A 37 6.37 2.63 -0.49
CA ALA A 37 7.24 3.29 0.49
C ALA A 37 8.59 2.55 0.63
N LEU A 38 8.57 1.22 0.70
CA LEU A 38 9.78 0.40 0.76
C LEU A 38 10.58 0.45 -0.55
N MET A 39 9.90 0.33 -1.70
CA MET A 39 10.53 0.45 -3.01
C MET A 39 11.24 1.80 -3.16
N MET A 40 10.57 2.88 -2.80
CA MET A 40 11.17 4.22 -2.78
C MET A 40 12.30 4.34 -1.77
N GLY A 41 12.16 3.76 -0.56
CA GLY A 41 13.20 3.77 0.47
C GLY A 41 14.48 3.06 0.04
N ILE A 42 14.38 1.95 -0.70
CA ILE A 42 15.56 1.21 -1.18
C ILE A 42 16.15 1.85 -2.44
N PHE A 43 15.29 2.29 -3.37
CA PHE A 43 15.71 2.71 -4.72
C PHE A 43 15.71 4.22 -4.96
N SER A 44 15.37 5.05 -3.96
CA SER A 44 15.49 6.51 -4.05
C SER A 44 16.18 7.12 -2.82
N LYS A 45 17.07 8.10 -3.05
CA LYS A 45 17.71 8.90 -1.98
C LYS A 45 16.94 10.19 -1.66
N ASN A 46 15.94 10.52 -2.49
CA ASN A 46 15.26 11.82 -2.50
C ASN A 46 13.88 11.75 -1.84
N ILE A 47 13.47 10.60 -1.31
CA ILE A 47 12.21 10.44 -0.60
C ILE A 47 12.46 10.65 0.89
N ASN A 48 11.76 11.62 1.45
CA ASN A 48 11.82 11.95 2.88
C ASN A 48 10.65 11.30 3.62
N LYS A 49 10.72 11.37 4.96
CA LYS A 49 9.69 10.79 5.84
C LYS A 49 8.29 11.35 5.56
N GLU A 50 8.18 12.66 5.35
CA GLU A 50 6.88 13.32 5.13
C GLU A 50 6.25 12.87 3.81
N GLY A 51 7.05 12.74 2.74
CA GLY A 51 6.59 12.21 1.47
C GLY A 51 6.18 10.75 1.54
N ALA A 52 6.98 9.91 2.22
CA ALA A 52 6.61 8.51 2.42
C ALA A 52 5.30 8.36 3.20
N ILE A 53 5.09 9.14 4.26
CA ILE A 53 3.85 9.14 5.06
C ILE A 53 2.66 9.65 4.23
N ALA A 54 2.82 10.78 3.54
CA ALA A 54 1.77 11.33 2.70
C ALA A 54 1.36 10.37 1.56
N GLY A 55 2.34 9.71 0.94
CA GLY A 55 2.11 8.67 -0.05
C GLY A 55 1.33 7.49 0.52
N MET A 56 1.73 6.97 1.69
CA MET A 56 1.01 5.89 2.37
C MET A 56 -0.43 6.29 2.71
N ILE A 57 -0.66 7.49 3.22
CA ILE A 57 -2.01 7.99 3.55
C ILE A 57 -2.85 8.11 2.27
N ALA A 58 -2.30 8.65 1.19
CA ALA A 58 -3.00 8.79 -0.08
C ALA A 58 -3.34 7.43 -0.71
N GLY A 59 -2.39 6.50 -0.73
CA GLY A 59 -2.58 5.15 -1.28
C GLY A 59 -3.63 4.35 -0.51
N ILE A 60 -3.56 4.36 0.83
CA ILE A 60 -4.57 3.74 1.70
C ILE A 60 -5.91 4.43 1.52
N GLY A 61 -5.95 5.76 1.54
CA GLY A 61 -7.17 6.55 1.42
C GLY A 61 -7.93 6.26 0.12
N ILE A 62 -7.24 6.27 -1.01
CA ILE A 62 -7.85 5.98 -2.33
C ILE A 62 -8.30 4.51 -2.42
N THR A 63 -7.49 3.59 -1.89
CA THR A 63 -7.84 2.16 -1.90
C THR A 63 -9.05 1.87 -1.03
N LEU A 64 -9.08 2.39 0.20
CA LEU A 64 -10.22 2.25 1.10
C LEU A 64 -11.45 2.97 0.58
N PHE A 65 -11.31 4.15 -0.03
CA PHE A 65 -12.43 4.86 -0.63
C PHE A 65 -13.12 4.03 -1.71
N TYR A 66 -12.36 3.33 -2.54
CA TYR A 66 -12.93 2.45 -3.57
C TYR A 66 -13.51 1.15 -2.98
N VAL A 67 -12.82 0.55 -2.00
CA VAL A 67 -13.29 -0.66 -1.32
C VAL A 67 -14.58 -0.41 -0.54
N PHE A 68 -14.67 0.68 0.22
CA PHE A 68 -15.86 1.04 1.00
C PHE A 68 -17.06 1.38 0.11
N GLN A 69 -16.85 1.95 -1.07
CA GLN A 69 -17.93 2.14 -2.02
C GLN A 69 -18.57 0.80 -2.45
N HIS A 70 -17.77 -0.26 -2.64
CA HIS A 70 -18.29 -1.56 -3.09
C HIS A 70 -18.72 -2.47 -1.94
N LYS A 71 -18.04 -2.42 -0.79
CA LYS A 71 -18.25 -3.33 0.36
C LYS A 71 -19.00 -2.68 1.52
N GLY A 72 -19.28 -1.37 1.46
CA GLY A 72 -19.82 -0.57 2.56
C GLY A 72 -18.70 -0.04 3.48
N ILE A 73 -18.93 1.11 4.13
CA ILE A 73 -18.01 1.65 5.13
C ILE A 73 -17.96 0.68 6.32
N LEU A 74 -16.76 0.22 6.69
CA LEU A 74 -16.55 -0.79 7.74
C LEU A 74 -17.37 -2.08 7.54
N PHE A 75 -17.67 -2.46 6.29
CA PHE A 75 -18.50 -3.63 5.95
C PHE A 75 -19.96 -3.51 6.43
N ILE A 76 -20.43 -2.30 6.73
CA ILE A 76 -21.84 -2.00 7.01
C ILE A 76 -22.53 -1.73 5.67
N ALA A 77 -23.40 -2.65 5.25
CA ALA A 77 -23.97 -2.67 3.90
C ALA A 77 -24.86 -1.45 3.55
N ASP A 78 -25.41 -0.77 4.55
CA ASP A 78 -26.34 0.35 4.36
C ASP A 78 -25.64 1.69 4.07
N TRP A 79 -24.32 1.76 4.23
CA TRP A 79 -23.51 2.96 3.97
C TRP A 79 -22.78 2.86 2.63
N LYS A 80 -23.50 2.49 1.58
CA LYS A 80 -23.00 2.56 0.21
C LYS A 80 -23.21 3.97 -0.33
N TYR A 81 -22.17 4.54 -0.90
CA TYR A 81 -22.22 5.82 -1.61
C TYR A 81 -21.79 5.58 -3.07
N LEU A 82 -22.27 6.39 -4.03
CA LEU A 82 -22.04 6.22 -5.47
C LEU A 82 -22.63 4.94 -6.11
N GLU A 83 -23.76 4.42 -5.62
CA GLU A 83 -24.48 3.30 -6.28
C GLU A 83 -24.91 3.63 -7.73
N SER A 84 -25.05 4.92 -8.07
CA SER A 84 -25.45 5.38 -9.40
C SER A 84 -24.37 5.26 -10.48
N TRP A 85 -23.10 4.99 -10.13
CA TRP A 85 -21.98 4.93 -11.08
C TRP A 85 -21.67 3.51 -11.59
N GLY A 86 -22.39 2.50 -11.09
CA GLY A 86 -22.25 1.10 -11.51
C GLY A 86 -21.18 0.31 -10.74
N SER A 87 -21.27 -1.03 -10.81
CA SER A 87 -20.30 -1.96 -10.25
C SER A 87 -19.00 -1.88 -11.06
N ASN A 88 -17.89 -1.47 -10.42
CA ASN A 88 -16.57 -1.26 -11.02
C ASN A 88 -16.45 -0.07 -11.99
N TRP A 89 -16.98 1.09 -11.63
CA TRP A 89 -16.87 2.33 -12.44
C TRP A 89 -15.44 2.76 -12.75
N PHE A 90 -14.45 2.33 -11.95
CA PHE A 90 -13.04 2.60 -12.21
C PHE A 90 -12.43 1.48 -13.06
N LEU A 91 -12.45 1.66 -14.39
CA LEU A 91 -11.83 0.77 -15.38
C LEU A 91 -12.27 -0.71 -15.33
N GLY A 92 -13.39 -1.04 -14.66
CA GLY A 92 -13.81 -2.43 -14.47
C GLY A 92 -12.99 -3.20 -13.43
N ILE A 93 -12.13 -2.54 -12.66
CA ILE A 93 -11.23 -3.18 -11.70
C ILE A 93 -12.02 -3.60 -10.45
N GLU A 94 -11.91 -4.88 -10.09
CA GLU A 94 -12.47 -5.37 -8.85
C GLU A 94 -11.83 -4.67 -7.63
N PRO A 95 -12.60 -4.40 -6.56
CA PRO A 95 -12.08 -3.75 -5.35
C PRO A 95 -10.88 -4.47 -4.73
N ASN A 96 -10.82 -5.79 -4.89
CA ASN A 96 -9.74 -6.63 -4.38
C ASN A 96 -8.40 -6.36 -5.09
N ALA A 97 -8.44 -5.89 -6.35
CA ALA A 97 -7.26 -5.61 -7.18
C ALA A 97 -6.89 -4.12 -7.23
N PHE A 98 -7.67 -3.25 -6.57
CA PHE A 98 -7.51 -1.80 -6.64
C PHE A 98 -6.22 -1.28 -5.97
N GLY A 99 -5.54 -2.12 -5.18
CA GLY A 99 -4.28 -1.77 -4.53
C GLY A 99 -3.18 -1.30 -5.50
N ALA A 100 -3.17 -1.78 -6.74
CA ALA A 100 -2.22 -1.32 -7.77
C ALA A 100 -2.43 0.15 -8.16
N ILE A 101 -3.69 0.59 -8.24
CA ILE A 101 -4.04 1.99 -8.48
C ILE A 101 -3.65 2.84 -7.27
N GLY A 102 -3.96 2.36 -6.06
CA GLY A 102 -3.51 3.01 -4.83
C GLY A 102 -1.99 3.16 -4.76
N ALA A 103 -1.24 2.15 -5.22
CA ALA A 103 0.22 2.19 -5.30
C ALA A 103 0.72 3.30 -6.24
N LEU A 104 0.10 3.45 -7.41
CA LEU A 104 0.42 4.52 -8.35
C LEU A 104 0.22 5.91 -7.72
N PHE A 105 -0.91 6.11 -7.05
CA PHE A 105 -1.17 7.37 -6.34
C PHE A 105 -0.19 7.61 -5.19
N ASN A 106 0.20 6.56 -4.46
CA ASN A 106 1.21 6.64 -3.41
C ASN A 106 2.54 7.15 -3.98
N PHE A 107 3.04 6.56 -5.07
CA PHE A 107 4.26 7.05 -5.73
C PHE A 107 4.13 8.53 -6.12
N ILE A 108 3.04 8.91 -6.80
CA ILE A 108 2.82 10.29 -7.25
C ILE A 108 2.84 11.27 -6.07
N VAL A 109 2.07 10.99 -5.02
CA VAL A 109 1.97 11.87 -3.85
C VAL A 109 3.28 11.88 -3.08
N ALA A 110 3.94 10.73 -2.89
CA ALA A 110 5.20 10.66 -2.19
C ALA A 110 6.30 11.47 -2.89
N TYR A 111 6.41 11.39 -4.21
CA TYR A 111 7.35 12.20 -4.98
C TYR A 111 6.99 13.69 -4.96
N ALA A 112 5.70 14.03 -5.11
CA ALA A 112 5.26 15.42 -5.09
C ALA A 112 5.52 16.08 -3.74
N VAL A 113 5.15 15.41 -2.64
CA VAL A 113 5.35 15.89 -1.29
C VAL A 113 6.83 15.95 -0.94
N SER A 114 7.62 14.92 -1.27
CA SER A 114 9.07 14.92 -0.98
C SER A 114 9.81 16.08 -1.66
N LYS A 115 9.32 16.56 -2.82
CA LYS A 115 9.92 17.70 -3.53
C LYS A 115 9.61 19.06 -2.91
N VAL A 116 8.53 19.17 -2.15
CA VAL A 116 8.08 20.44 -1.53
C VAL A 116 8.31 20.49 -0.03
N THR A 117 8.72 19.38 0.59
CA THR A 117 9.06 19.29 2.01
C THR A 117 10.58 19.25 2.22
N ALA A 118 11.01 19.13 3.48
CA ALA A 118 12.42 19.18 3.88
C ALA A 118 13.29 18.14 3.15
N GLU A 119 14.55 18.48 2.86
CA GLU A 119 15.45 17.54 2.21
C GLU A 119 15.64 16.25 3.03
N THR A 120 15.88 15.13 2.33
CA THR A 120 16.17 13.84 2.95
C THR A 120 17.43 13.95 3.83
N PRO A 121 17.38 13.60 5.12
CA PRO A 121 18.53 13.62 6.02
C PRO A 121 19.69 12.77 5.50
N GLN A 122 20.93 13.19 5.78
CA GLN A 122 22.11 12.48 5.29
C GLN A 122 22.20 11.05 5.82
N GLU A 123 21.88 10.82 7.09
CA GLU A 123 21.82 9.48 7.70
C GLU A 123 20.90 8.52 6.92
N VAL A 124 19.78 9.01 6.40
CA VAL A 124 18.86 8.21 5.58
C VAL A 124 19.48 7.91 4.22
N LYS A 125 20.13 8.90 3.57
CA LYS A 125 20.82 8.67 2.29
C LYS A 125 21.94 7.62 2.45
N ASP A 126 22.70 7.70 3.53
CA ASP A 126 23.76 6.76 3.85
C ASP A 126 23.19 5.36 4.10
N LEU A 127 22.06 5.25 4.82
CA LEU A 127 21.34 3.98 4.99
C LEU A 127 20.93 3.38 3.64
N VAL A 128 20.38 4.18 2.74
CA VAL A 128 19.99 3.73 1.39
C VAL A 128 21.20 3.25 0.59
N GLU A 129 22.35 3.92 0.69
CA GLU A 129 23.59 3.48 0.05
C GLU A 129 24.07 2.13 0.57
N HIS A 130 24.09 1.94 1.89
CA HIS A 130 24.46 0.66 2.50
C HIS A 130 23.51 -0.47 2.13
N VAL A 131 22.19 -0.20 2.02
CA VAL A 131 21.20 -1.22 1.63
C VAL A 131 21.33 -1.59 0.15
N ARG A 132 21.76 -0.66 -0.71
CA ARG A 132 21.93 -0.94 -2.15
C ARG A 132 23.18 -1.74 -2.48
N VAL A 133 24.25 -1.57 -1.70
CA VAL A 133 25.51 -2.29 -1.93
C VAL A 133 25.46 -3.62 -1.17
N PRO A 134 25.36 -4.77 -1.85
CA PRO A 134 25.34 -6.05 -1.16
C PRO A 134 26.67 -6.27 -0.42
N VAL A 135 26.58 -6.73 0.83
CA VAL A 135 27.75 -7.12 1.64
C VAL A 135 28.50 -8.21 0.88
N GLY A 136 29.69 -7.88 0.36
CA GLY A 136 30.51 -8.79 -0.44
C GLY A 136 30.59 -8.50 -1.95
N ALA A 137 30.05 -7.37 -2.44
CA ALA A 137 30.43 -6.86 -3.75
C ALA A 137 31.93 -6.48 -3.74
N GLY A 138 32.77 -7.42 -4.15
CA GLY A 138 34.21 -7.19 -4.31
C GLY A 138 34.48 -6.06 -5.31
N SER A 139 35.63 -5.41 -5.16
CA SER A 139 36.10 -4.39 -6.10
C SER A 139 36.02 -4.92 -7.52
N ALA A 140 35.52 -4.09 -8.45
CA ALA A 140 35.55 -4.39 -9.87
C ALA A 140 36.97 -4.85 -10.24
N GLN A 141 37.09 -6.06 -10.80
CA GLN A 141 38.34 -6.47 -11.39
C GLN A 141 38.44 -5.76 -12.72
N ASP A 142 39.32 -4.75 -12.80
CA ASP A 142 39.67 -4.12 -14.06
C ASP A 142 40.20 -5.20 -15.02
N HIS A 143 39.67 -5.20 -16.24
CA HIS A 143 40.17 -6.00 -17.37
C HIS A 143 41.25 -5.24 -18.14
#